data_AF-U1PN65-F1
#
_entry.id   AF-U1PN65-F1
#
_cell.length_a   1.000
_cell.length_b   1.000
_cell.length_c   1.000
_cell.angle_alpha   90.00
_cell.angle_beta   90.00
_cell.angle_gamma   90.00
#
_symmetry.space_group_name_H-M   'P 1'
#
loop_
_entity.id
_entity.type
_entity.pdbx_description
1 polymer ?
#
loop_
_entity_poly.entity_id
_entity_poly.type
_entity_poly.pdbx_seq_one_letter_code
_entity_poly.pdbx_strand_id
1 'polypeptide(L)'
;MVRPVAPLIQRPDIDTGTMRLRSNETVLGATTDGGVYYAGFSDPVAFADAFQPPAVETLTRRAGDADHDVAFLSSQPAVDSAAGLRSFVPTLRARVHAEQAVPPETATFVHEHGLRVRDGRLVVDSEPGEGT
;
A
#
# COMPACT_ATOMS: atom_id res chain seq x y z
N MET A 1 12.50 2.75 -4.93
CA MET A 1 12.00 1.37 -4.78
C MET A 1 10.48 1.40 -4.68
N VAL A 2 9.80 0.46 -5.34
CA VAL A 2 8.36 0.19 -5.16
C VAL A 2 8.22 -1.27 -4.77
N ARG A 3 7.38 -1.56 -3.76
CA ARG A 3 7.11 -2.93 -3.31
C ARG A 3 5.80 -3.45 -3.91
N PRO A 4 5.73 -4.74 -4.30
CA PRO A 4 4.53 -5.34 -4.87
C PRO A 4 3.49 -5.73 -3.79
N VAL A 5 3.36 -4.91 -2.74
CA VAL A 5 2.44 -5.18 -1.62
C VAL A 5 1.26 -4.22 -1.58
N ALA A 6 1.26 -3.12 -2.33
CA ALA A 6 0.16 -2.15 -2.35
C ALA A 6 -0.50 -2.16 -3.73
N PRO A 7 -1.46 -3.07 -4.01
CA PRO A 7 -1.99 -3.26 -5.36
C PRO A 7 -2.72 -2.01 -5.89
N LEU A 8 -3.24 -1.18 -4.99
CA LEU A 8 -3.98 0.03 -5.33
C LEU A 8 -3.12 1.20 -5.79
N ILE A 9 -1.78 1.07 -5.76
CA ILE A 9 -0.89 2.07 -6.33
C ILE A 9 -1.17 2.22 -7.82
N GLN A 10 -1.27 3.46 -8.28
CA GLN A 10 -1.47 3.80 -9.68
C GLN A 10 -0.24 4.55 -10.19
N ARG A 11 -0.08 4.60 -11.52
CA ARG A 11 0.99 5.38 -12.16
C ARG A 11 1.04 6.85 -11.70
N PRO A 12 -0.10 7.58 -11.56
CA PRO A 12 -0.06 8.95 -11.04
C PRO A 12 0.55 9.09 -9.64
N ASP A 13 0.46 8.07 -8.79
CA ASP A 13 1.09 8.08 -7.47
C ASP A 13 2.62 8.04 -7.59
N ILE A 14 3.13 7.25 -8.54
CA ILE A 14 4.57 7.15 -8.86
C ILE A 14 5.07 8.46 -9.46
N ASP A 15 4.30 9.06 -10.39
CA ASP A 15 4.63 10.34 -10.99
C ASP A 15 4.66 11.46 -9.92
N THR A 16 3.71 11.44 -8.99
CA THR A 16 3.68 12.34 -7.83
C THR A 16 4.93 12.16 -6.96
N GLY A 17 5.32 10.92 -6.68
CA GLY A 17 6.55 10.63 -5.93
C GLY A 17 7.79 11.18 -6.63
N THR A 18 7.88 11.02 -7.94
CA THR A 18 8.97 11.55 -8.76
C THR A 18 8.99 13.07 -8.78
N MET A 19 7.82 13.72 -8.89
CA MET A 19 7.73 15.18 -8.81
C MET A 19 8.21 15.72 -7.47
N ARG A 20 7.82 15.07 -6.35
CA ARG A 20 8.23 15.49 -5.00
C ARG A 20 9.74 15.36 -4.77
N LEU A 21 10.39 14.37 -5.39
CA LEU A 21 11.85 14.20 -5.31
C LEU A 21 12.66 15.35 -5.92
N ARG A 22 12.02 16.28 -6.64
CA ARG A 22 12.69 17.48 -7.15
C ARG A 22 12.94 18.54 -6.07
N SER A 23 12.31 18.41 -4.92
CA SER A 23 12.38 19.40 -3.83
C SER A 23 12.37 18.77 -2.43
N ASN A 24 12.53 17.45 -2.34
CA ASN A 24 12.60 16.69 -1.10
C ASN A 24 13.56 15.54 -1.37
N GLU A 25 14.58 15.36 -0.53
CA GLU A 25 15.58 14.34 -0.75
C GLU A 25 15.05 12.94 -0.44
N THR A 26 13.92 12.84 0.27
CA THR A 26 13.24 11.59 0.56
C THR A 26 11.73 11.68 0.38
N VAL A 27 11.16 10.69 -0.32
CA VAL A 27 9.71 10.55 -0.48
C VAL A 27 9.27 9.15 -0.09
N LEU A 28 8.35 9.03 0.87
CA LEU A 28 7.87 7.75 1.41
C LEU A 28 6.37 7.55 1.16
N GLY A 29 5.99 6.35 0.73
CA GLY A 29 4.60 5.90 0.72
C GLY A 29 4.39 4.89 1.85
N ALA A 30 3.64 5.28 2.88
CA ALA A 30 3.40 4.46 4.05
C ALA A 30 2.30 3.40 3.82
N THR A 31 2.46 2.23 4.41
CA THR A 31 1.37 1.26 4.53
C THR A 31 0.56 1.52 5.80
N THR A 32 -0.68 1.05 5.86
CA THR A 32 -1.56 1.25 7.02
C THR A 32 -1.07 0.55 8.30
N ASP A 33 -0.11 -0.36 8.21
CA ASP A 33 0.49 -1.13 9.30
C ASP A 33 1.95 -0.73 9.61
N GLY A 34 2.37 0.48 9.21
CA GLY A 34 3.68 1.04 9.56
C GLY A 34 4.84 0.56 8.67
N GLY A 35 4.54 -0.18 7.61
CA GLY A 35 5.45 -0.49 6.52
C GLY A 35 5.55 0.64 5.49
N VAL A 36 6.29 0.36 4.40
CA VAL A 36 6.49 1.29 3.28
C VAL A 36 6.28 0.54 1.97
N TYR A 37 5.43 1.08 1.08
CA TYR A 37 5.22 0.53 -0.27
C TYR A 37 6.03 1.28 -1.34
N TYR A 38 6.42 2.53 -1.07
CA TYR A 38 7.23 3.37 -1.95
C TYR A 38 8.33 4.07 -1.15
N ALA A 39 9.56 4.01 -1.62
CA ALA A 39 10.67 4.77 -1.04
C ALA A 39 11.54 5.33 -2.16
N GLY A 40 11.58 6.66 -2.28
CA GLY A 40 12.40 7.39 -3.24
C GLY A 40 13.41 8.26 -2.49
N PHE A 41 14.63 8.33 -3.02
CA PHE A 41 15.72 9.11 -2.45
C PHE A 41 16.48 9.80 -3.60
N SER A 42 16.74 11.11 -3.51
CA SER A 42 17.68 11.80 -4.42
C SER A 42 19.12 11.65 -3.93
N ASP A 43 19.28 11.53 -2.61
CA ASP A 43 20.56 11.45 -1.91
C ASP A 43 20.59 10.20 -1.00
N PRO A 44 21.78 9.65 -0.68
CA PRO A 44 21.89 8.38 0.02
C PRO A 44 21.47 8.47 1.50
N VAL A 45 20.80 7.43 2.00
CA VAL A 45 20.52 7.21 3.44
C VAL A 45 21.09 5.88 3.92
N ALA A 46 21.24 5.72 5.24
CA ALA A 46 21.62 4.43 5.82
C ALA A 46 20.46 3.43 5.78
N PHE A 47 20.58 2.38 4.96
CA PHE A 47 19.53 1.36 4.76
C PHE A 47 19.55 0.18 5.74
N ALA A 48 20.51 0.14 6.68
CA ALA A 48 20.60 -0.95 7.66
C ALA A 48 19.27 -1.11 8.43
N ASP A 49 18.66 -2.29 8.28
CA ASP A 49 17.36 -2.69 8.85
C ASP A 49 16.19 -1.75 8.52
N ALA A 50 16.33 -0.90 7.50
CA ALA A 50 15.39 0.18 7.21
C ALA A 50 13.98 -0.28 6.82
N PHE A 51 13.84 -1.53 6.38
CA PHE A 51 12.56 -2.11 5.97
C PHE A 51 11.95 -3.03 7.03
N GLN A 52 12.58 -3.18 8.20
CA GLN A 52 11.98 -3.89 9.32
C GLN A 52 10.89 -3.02 9.97
N PRO A 53 9.75 -3.61 10.39
CA PRO A 53 8.74 -2.85 11.12
C PRO A 53 9.32 -2.19 12.40
N PRO A 54 9.01 -0.91 12.69
CA PRO A 54 8.22 0.02 11.87
C PRO A 54 9.09 0.70 10.78
N ALA A 55 8.92 0.28 9.53
CA ALA A 55 9.80 0.67 8.43
C ALA A 55 9.66 2.15 8.08
N VAL A 56 8.44 2.69 8.11
CA VAL A 56 8.20 4.10 7.77
C VAL A 56 8.89 5.03 8.77
N GLU A 57 8.79 4.74 10.06
CA GLU A 57 9.43 5.50 11.13
C GLU A 57 10.95 5.40 11.03
N THR A 58 11.46 4.17 10.82
CA THR A 58 12.90 3.94 10.68
C THR A 58 13.46 4.73 9.51
N LEU A 59 12.82 4.67 8.33
CA LEU A 59 13.26 5.41 7.15
C LEU A 59 13.18 6.93 7.32
N THR A 60 12.11 7.45 7.94
CA THR A 60 12.00 8.88 8.24
C THR A 60 13.11 9.33 9.16
N ARG A 61 13.41 8.57 10.23
CA ARG A 61 14.53 8.89 11.13
C ARG A 61 15.87 8.87 10.40
N ARG A 62 16.12 7.86 9.55
CA ARG A 62 17.36 7.77 8.77
C ARG A 62 17.53 8.90 7.76
N ALA A 63 16.44 9.38 7.19
CA ALA A 63 16.44 10.54 6.32
C ALA A 63 16.76 11.83 7.11
N GLY A 64 16.17 11.98 8.30
CA GLY A 64 16.51 13.07 9.22
C GLY A 64 17.96 13.05 9.70
N ASP A 65 18.51 11.88 10.01
CA ASP A 65 19.94 11.70 10.34
C ASP A 65 20.87 12.11 9.18
N ALA A 66 20.34 12.19 7.95
CA ALA A 66 21.04 12.61 6.74
C ALA A 66 20.65 14.03 6.28
N ASP A 67 19.94 14.81 7.11
CA ASP A 67 19.46 16.16 6.82
C ASP A 67 18.55 16.27 5.58
N HIS A 68 17.81 15.20 5.26
CA HIS A 68 16.86 15.20 4.14
C HIS A 68 15.53 15.87 4.49
N ASP A 69 14.98 16.66 3.57
CA ASP A 69 13.57 17.02 3.57
C ASP A 69 12.73 15.79 3.17
N VAL A 70 11.74 15.44 4.01
CA VAL A 70 10.92 14.23 3.86
C VAL A 70 9.49 14.59 3.48
N ALA A 71 9.02 14.06 2.35
CA ALA A 71 7.62 14.12 1.95
C ALA A 71 6.95 12.73 1.94
N PHE A 72 5.62 12.73 2.06
CA PHE A 72 4.81 11.52 2.05
C PHE A 72 3.85 11.46 0.87
N LEU A 73 3.66 10.25 0.33
CA LEU A 73 2.53 9.89 -0.51
C LEU A 73 1.34 9.45 0.35
N SER A 74 0.14 9.43 -0.23
CA SER A 74 -1.06 8.93 0.43
C SER A 74 -0.89 7.48 0.86
N SER A 75 -1.21 7.16 2.11
CA SER A 75 -1.10 5.79 2.61
C SER A 75 -1.96 4.81 1.81
N GLN A 76 -1.44 3.60 1.58
CA GLN A 76 -2.14 2.51 0.91
C GLN A 76 -2.17 1.26 1.81
N PRO A 77 -3.25 0.47 1.79
CA PRO A 77 -3.23 -0.82 2.46
C PRO A 77 -2.24 -1.77 1.78
N ALA A 78 -1.40 -2.43 2.58
CA ALA A 78 -0.55 -3.51 2.10
C ALA A 78 -1.30 -4.84 2.06
N VAL A 79 -0.90 -5.76 1.20
CA VAL A 79 -1.44 -7.11 1.04
C VAL A 79 -0.31 -8.12 1.29
N ASP A 80 0.26 -8.03 2.48
CA ASP A 80 1.29 -8.94 3.00
C ASP A 80 0.91 -9.49 4.39
N SER A 81 -0.23 -9.08 4.93
CA SER A 81 -0.76 -9.50 6.22
C SER A 81 -2.28 -9.61 6.22
N ALA A 82 -2.83 -10.36 7.19
CA ALA A 82 -4.28 -10.44 7.37
C ALA A 82 -4.91 -9.09 7.72
N ALA A 83 -4.18 -8.22 8.45
CA ALA A 83 -4.63 -6.86 8.74
C ALA A 83 -4.69 -6.02 7.46
N GLY A 84 -3.65 -6.11 6.65
CA GLY A 84 -3.59 -5.49 5.34
C GLY A 84 -4.75 -5.89 4.43
N LEU A 85 -5.04 -7.19 4.32
CA LEU A 85 -6.21 -7.70 3.58
C LEU A 85 -7.55 -7.14 4.08
N ARG A 86 -7.73 -7.02 5.40
CA ARG A 86 -8.94 -6.45 5.99
C ARG A 86 -9.13 -4.97 5.64
N SER A 87 -8.06 -4.22 5.41
CA SER A 87 -8.12 -2.86 4.91
C SER A 87 -8.29 -2.82 3.38
N PHE A 88 -7.53 -3.64 2.66
CA PHE A 88 -7.49 -3.67 1.20
C PHE A 88 -8.83 -4.06 0.56
N VAL A 89 -9.43 -5.17 0.98
CA VAL A 89 -10.67 -5.70 0.36
C VAL A 89 -11.82 -4.69 0.35
N PRO A 90 -12.22 -4.06 1.47
CA PRO A 90 -13.29 -3.08 1.45
C PRO A 90 -12.93 -1.82 0.64
N THR A 91 -11.67 -1.36 0.68
CA THR A 91 -11.23 -0.22 -0.14
C THR A 91 -11.33 -0.53 -1.64
N LEU A 92 -10.88 -1.71 -2.08
CA LEU A 92 -10.98 -2.13 -3.48
C LEU A 92 -12.45 -2.17 -3.93
N ARG A 93 -13.33 -2.77 -3.13
CA ARG A 93 -14.75 -2.87 -3.44
C ARG A 93 -15.43 -1.50 -3.47
N ALA A 94 -15.09 -0.60 -2.56
CA ALA A 94 -15.59 0.77 -2.57
C ALA A 94 -15.17 1.52 -3.85
N ARG A 95 -13.92 1.35 -4.30
CA ARG A 95 -13.45 1.91 -5.58
C ARG A 95 -14.21 1.36 -6.76
N VAL A 96 -14.45 0.05 -6.81
CA VAL A 96 -15.29 -0.59 -7.84
C VAL A 96 -16.69 0.01 -7.85
N HIS A 97 -17.35 0.13 -6.69
CA HIS A 97 -18.69 0.73 -6.59
C HIS A 97 -18.73 2.21 -6.96
N ALA A 98 -17.63 2.93 -6.76
CA ALA A 98 -17.48 4.33 -7.14
C ALA A 98 -16.95 4.52 -8.57
N GLU A 99 -16.84 3.44 -9.36
CA GLU A 99 -16.31 3.45 -10.73
C GLU A 99 -14.91 4.08 -10.83
N GLN A 100 -14.12 3.97 -9.76
CA GLN A 100 -12.75 4.44 -9.73
C GLN A 100 -11.80 3.39 -10.33
N ALA A 101 -10.64 3.87 -10.80
CA ALA A 101 -9.59 3.01 -11.31
C ALA A 101 -9.10 2.00 -10.26
N VAL A 102 -9.06 0.73 -10.66
CA VAL A 102 -8.59 -0.41 -9.86
C VAL A 102 -7.73 -1.33 -10.73
N PRO A 103 -6.86 -2.16 -10.14
CA PRO A 103 -6.20 -3.24 -10.87
C PRO A 103 -7.26 -4.29 -11.25
N PRO A 104 -7.57 -4.47 -12.56
CA PRO A 104 -8.69 -5.31 -12.97
C PRO A 104 -8.51 -6.76 -12.51
N GLU A 105 -7.32 -7.31 -12.62
CA GLU A 105 -7.08 -8.73 -12.32
C GLU A 105 -7.19 -9.00 -10.83
N THR A 106 -6.77 -8.05 -10.00
CA THR A 106 -6.94 -8.14 -8.55
C THR A 106 -8.40 -7.95 -8.14
N ALA A 107 -9.14 -7.05 -8.80
CA ALA A 107 -10.56 -6.84 -8.56
C ALA A 107 -11.38 -8.07 -8.94
N THR A 108 -11.09 -8.68 -10.10
CA THR A 108 -11.67 -9.93 -10.57
C THR A 108 -11.39 -11.05 -9.59
N PHE A 109 -10.14 -11.25 -9.17
CA PHE A 109 -9.78 -12.27 -8.17
C PHE A 109 -10.57 -12.10 -6.86
N VAL A 110 -10.65 -10.87 -6.32
CA VAL A 110 -11.42 -10.58 -5.09
C VAL A 110 -12.92 -10.86 -5.28
N HIS A 111 -13.46 -10.63 -6.48
CA HIS A 111 -14.85 -10.90 -6.81
C HIS A 111 -15.12 -12.40 -6.93
N GLU A 112 -14.35 -13.10 -7.76
CA GLU A 112 -14.50 -14.54 -8.06
C GLU A 112 -14.32 -15.40 -6.81
N HIS A 113 -13.35 -15.07 -5.96
CA HIS A 113 -13.15 -15.78 -4.70
C HIS A 113 -14.04 -15.30 -3.56
N GLY A 114 -15.04 -14.46 -3.83
CA GLY A 114 -16.02 -14.05 -2.81
C GLY A 114 -15.40 -13.35 -1.60
N LEU A 115 -14.23 -12.71 -1.73
CA LEU A 115 -13.55 -12.11 -0.59
C LEU A 115 -14.33 -10.91 -0.04
N ARG A 116 -14.60 -10.93 1.27
CA ARG A 116 -15.36 -9.88 1.97
C ARG A 116 -14.75 -9.60 3.34
N VAL A 117 -15.07 -8.44 3.88
CA VAL A 117 -14.89 -8.14 5.30
C VAL A 117 -16.28 -8.00 5.94
N ARG A 118 -16.55 -8.80 6.97
CA ARG A 118 -17.78 -8.76 7.77
C ARG A 118 -17.39 -8.70 9.25
N ASP A 119 -17.99 -7.79 9.99
CA ASP A 119 -17.70 -7.59 11.42
C ASP A 119 -16.20 -7.48 11.74
N GLY A 120 -15.46 -6.78 10.87
CA GLY A 120 -14.02 -6.60 10.98
C GLY A 120 -13.18 -7.85 10.72
N ARG A 121 -13.75 -8.92 10.15
CA ARG A 121 -13.05 -10.16 9.81
C ARG A 121 -13.07 -10.42 8.31
N LEU A 122 -11.95 -10.89 7.78
CA LEU A 122 -11.88 -11.38 6.39
C LEU A 122 -12.63 -12.72 6.31
N VAL A 123 -13.57 -12.80 5.38
CA VAL A 123 -14.38 -14.00 5.12
C VAL A 123 -14.41 -14.27 3.62
N VAL A 124 -14.65 -15.52 3.27
CA VAL A 124 -14.95 -15.97 1.91
C VAL A 124 -16.46 -16.23 1.86
N ASP A 125 -17.16 -15.60 0.92
CA ASP A 125 -18.52 -16.01 0.60
C ASP A 125 -18.44 -17.46 0.10
N SER A 126 -18.97 -18.41 0.88
CA SER A 126 -19.18 -19.75 0.36
C SER A 126 -20.16 -19.64 -0.81
N GLU A 127 -19.82 -20.21 -1.96
CA GLU A 127 -20.79 -20.48 -3.03
C GLU A 127 -22.05 -21.07 -2.37
N PRO A 128 -23.27 -20.64 -2.74
CA PRO A 128 -24.46 -21.38 -2.35
C PRO A 128 -24.28 -22.79 -2.90
N GLY A 129 -24.09 -23.76 -2.01
CA GLY A 129 -23.86 -25.14 -2.41
C GLY A 129 -24.89 -25.56 -3.43
N GLU A 130 -24.43 -26.09 -4.56
CA GLU A 130 -25.26 -26.85 -5.49
C GLU A 130 -25.90 -27.98 -4.69
N GLY A 131 -27.14 -27.76 -4.24
CA GLY A 131 -27.98 -28.79 -3.66
C GLY A 131 -28.26 -29.81 -4.76
N THR A 132 -27.69 -31.01 -4.59
CA THR A 132 -28.19 -32.24 -5.22
C THR A 132 -29.25 -32.85 -4.32
#